data_AF-A0A3N5XEB0-F1
#
_entry.id   AF-A0A3N5XEB0-F1
#
_cell.length_a   1.000
_cell.length_b   1.000
_cell.length_c   1.000
_cell.angle_alpha   90.00
_cell.angle_beta   90.00
_cell.angle_gamma   90.00
#
_symmetry.space_group_name_H-M   'P 1'
#
loop_
_entity.id
_entity.type
_entity.pdbx_description
1 polymer ?
#
loop_
_entity_poly.entity_id
_entity_poly.type
_entity_poly.pdbx_seq_one_letter_code
_entity_poly.pdbx_strand_id
1 'polypeptide(L)'
;MHFELISTGGSIMSTRLKFTVSILLLFAMFIPFIPGCRPAKAADGYTAVIPAVMQTGASQAISVALFSGEETTSGKVNLAFIQDGKTVYEVTDKVQGNDQLKFELPALSEGDYTVRLTGDSFSDETKIKVENKFLVFAETDKPIYKPGQTMHMRVITLNGDLLPLTETVTVEVVDAKGIKVYRSEVTTDDYG
;
A
#
# COMPACT_ATOMS: atom_id res chain seq x y z
N MET A 1 70.14 51.00 -49.14
CA MET A 1 69.01 51.38 -48.27
C MET A 1 68.26 50.11 -47.93
N HIS A 2 68.17 49.82 -46.64
CA HIS A 2 67.51 48.66 -46.02
C HIS A 2 65.99 48.75 -46.24
N PHE A 3 65.32 47.63 -46.53
CA PHE A 3 63.90 47.47 -46.22
C PHE A 3 63.59 45.98 -45.96
N GLU A 4 63.15 45.69 -44.74
CA GLU A 4 62.48 44.46 -44.30
C GLU A 4 61.11 44.34 -44.96
N LEU A 5 60.64 43.10 -45.19
CA LEU A 5 59.23 42.75 -44.97
C LEU A 5 59.13 41.31 -44.44
N ILE A 6 58.66 41.21 -43.20
CA ILE A 6 58.30 40.00 -42.47
C ILE A 6 57.05 39.39 -43.10
N SER A 7 57.13 38.10 -43.44
CA SER A 7 56.00 37.27 -43.85
C SER A 7 55.37 36.62 -42.61
N THR A 8 54.18 37.05 -42.22
CA THR A 8 53.32 36.37 -41.26
C THR A 8 51.95 36.12 -41.90
N GLY A 9 51.51 34.86 -41.91
CA GLY A 9 50.12 34.55 -42.20
C GLY A 9 49.88 33.16 -42.76
N GLY A 10 49.37 32.24 -41.94
CA GLY A 10 48.67 31.06 -42.44
C GLY A 10 48.85 29.76 -41.66
N SER A 11 48.44 29.68 -40.39
CA SER A 11 48.31 28.36 -39.72
C SER A 11 47.34 28.34 -38.52
N ILE A 12 46.22 29.08 -38.60
CA ILE A 12 45.27 29.17 -37.47
C ILE A 12 43.88 28.59 -37.81
N MET A 13 43.53 28.46 -39.10
CA MET A 13 42.17 28.12 -39.53
C MET A 13 41.87 26.61 -39.61
N SER A 14 42.86 25.74 -39.86
CA SER A 14 42.61 24.29 -40.07
C SER A 14 42.54 23.47 -38.77
N THR A 15 43.19 23.92 -37.70
CA THR A 15 43.19 23.24 -36.40
C THR A 15 41.88 23.44 -35.64
N ARG A 16 41.28 24.64 -35.75
CA ARG A 16 39.97 24.96 -35.16
C ARG A 16 38.87 24.05 -35.71
N LEU A 17 38.85 23.82 -37.02
CA LEU A 17 37.84 22.99 -37.70
C LEU A 17 37.96 21.51 -37.34
N LYS A 18 39.18 20.96 -37.33
CA LYS A 18 39.44 19.56 -36.95
C LYS A 18 39.11 19.29 -35.47
N PHE A 19 39.34 20.27 -34.60
CA PHE A 19 39.00 20.16 -33.17
C PHE A 19 37.48 20.19 -32.95
N THR A 20 36.74 21.06 -33.65
CA THR A 20 35.26 21.06 -33.62
C THR A 20 34.65 19.78 -34.19
N VAL A 21 35.19 19.23 -35.28
CA VAL A 21 34.68 17.98 -35.87
C VAL A 21 34.95 16.79 -34.94
N SER A 22 36.11 16.76 -34.27
CA SER A 22 36.44 15.71 -33.30
C SER A 22 35.55 15.79 -32.05
N ILE A 23 35.27 16.99 -31.53
CA ILE A 23 34.32 17.20 -30.42
C ILE A 23 32.90 16.80 -30.82
N LEU A 24 32.47 17.14 -32.04
CA LEU A 24 31.14 16.79 -32.57
C LEU A 24 30.97 15.27 -32.73
N LEU A 25 32.01 14.57 -33.20
CA LEU A 25 32.02 13.10 -33.31
C LEU A 25 32.04 12.41 -31.93
N LEU A 26 32.77 12.97 -30.96
CA LEU A 26 32.74 12.49 -29.57
C LEU A 26 31.34 12.68 -28.96
N PHE A 27 30.70 13.84 -29.17
CA PHE A 27 29.33 14.08 -28.70
C PHE A 27 28.33 13.13 -29.38
N ALA A 28 28.47 12.87 -30.68
CA ALA A 28 27.61 11.95 -31.42
C ALA A 28 27.72 10.49 -30.94
N MET A 29 28.90 10.09 -30.44
CA MET A 29 29.13 8.76 -29.87
C MET A 29 28.51 8.58 -28.48
N PHE A 30 28.22 9.68 -27.76
CA PHE A 30 27.52 9.67 -26.46
C PHE A 30 25.99 9.78 -26.57
N ILE A 31 25.43 10.09 -27.75
CA ILE A 31 23.97 10.13 -27.99
C ILE A 31 23.25 8.81 -27.65
N PRO A 32 23.76 7.60 -27.96
CA PRO A 32 23.09 6.35 -27.58
C PRO A 32 23.16 6.01 -26.09
N PHE A 33 23.94 6.77 -25.29
CA PHE A 33 24.00 6.63 -23.84
C PHE A 33 23.01 7.53 -23.08
N ILE A 34 22.21 8.32 -23.79
CA ILE A 34 21.11 9.05 -23.17
C ILE A 34 20.03 8.01 -22.83
N PRO A 35 19.69 7.78 -21.54
CA PRO A 35 18.57 6.92 -21.19
C PRO A 35 17.32 7.51 -21.85
N GLY A 36 16.80 6.80 -22.86
CA GLY A 36 15.60 7.18 -23.56
C GLY A 36 14.43 7.16 -22.57
N CYS A 37 14.07 8.33 -22.04
CA CYS A 37 12.88 8.49 -21.22
C CYS A 37 11.68 8.39 -22.17
N ARG A 38 11.23 7.16 -22.44
CA ARG A 38 9.94 6.95 -23.10
C ARG A 38 8.86 7.21 -22.06
N PRO A 39 7.89 8.11 -22.32
CA PRO A 39 6.76 8.27 -21.42
C PRO A 39 6.06 6.91 -21.30
N ALA A 40 5.87 6.45 -20.06
CA ALA A 40 5.10 5.24 -19.81
C ALA A 40 3.72 5.42 -20.44
N LYS A 41 3.31 4.44 -21.23
CA LYS A 41 2.04 4.48 -21.95
C LYS A 41 0.92 4.40 -20.90
N ALA A 42 0.03 5.39 -20.88
CA ALA A 42 -1.08 5.42 -19.94
C ALA A 42 -1.93 4.14 -20.09
N ALA A 43 -2.39 3.60 -18.97
CA ALA A 43 -3.23 2.41 -18.98
C ALA A 43 -4.55 2.70 -19.70
N ASP A 44 -5.00 1.80 -20.58
CA ASP A 44 -6.31 1.86 -21.26
C ASP A 44 -7.27 0.75 -20.79
N GLY A 45 -6.77 -0.20 -20.00
CA GLY A 45 -7.56 -1.22 -19.34
C GLY A 45 -7.01 -1.56 -17.96
N TYR A 46 -7.87 -2.11 -17.09
CA TYR A 46 -7.47 -2.55 -15.76
C TYR A 46 -8.34 -3.71 -15.27
N THR A 47 -7.82 -4.46 -14.30
CA THR A 47 -8.61 -5.38 -13.47
C THR A 47 -8.20 -5.22 -12.02
N ALA A 48 -9.16 -5.20 -11.10
CA ALA A 48 -8.90 -5.12 -9.67
C ALA A 48 -9.70 -6.15 -8.89
N VAL A 49 -9.08 -6.73 -7.87
CA VAL A 49 -9.71 -7.64 -6.92
C VAL A 49 -9.62 -7.02 -5.54
N ILE A 50 -10.78 -6.70 -4.98
CA ILE A 50 -10.94 -6.03 -3.69
C ILE A 50 -11.68 -6.98 -2.74
N PRO A 51 -11.17 -7.26 -1.52
CA PRO A 51 -11.89 -8.01 -0.51
C PRO A 51 -13.25 -7.38 -0.19
N ALA A 52 -14.30 -8.21 -0.14
CA ALA A 52 -15.64 -7.73 0.22
C ALA A 52 -15.73 -7.26 1.69
N VAL A 53 -14.80 -7.73 2.54
CA VAL A 53 -14.67 -7.34 3.94
C VAL A 53 -13.22 -6.97 4.23
N MET A 54 -13.00 -5.83 4.88
CA MET A 54 -11.69 -5.38 5.35
C MET A 54 -11.68 -5.20 6.86
N GLN A 55 -10.54 -5.44 7.49
CA GLN A 55 -10.37 -5.22 8.92
C GLN A 55 -9.83 -3.81 9.17
N THR A 56 -10.48 -3.11 10.09
CA THR A 56 -10.07 -1.78 10.52
C THR A 56 -8.75 -1.84 11.32
N GLY A 57 -7.91 -0.81 11.22
CA GLY A 57 -6.65 -0.75 11.96
C GLY A 57 -5.62 -1.82 11.59
N ALA A 58 -5.73 -2.41 10.39
CA ALA A 58 -4.88 -3.50 9.94
C ALA A 58 -4.27 -3.24 8.56
N SER A 59 -3.18 -3.94 8.26
CA SER A 59 -2.55 -3.93 6.94
C SER A 59 -3.46 -4.64 5.94
N GLN A 60 -3.77 -3.96 4.83
CA GLN A 60 -4.63 -4.48 3.78
C GLN A 60 -3.90 -4.46 2.44
N ALA A 61 -4.34 -5.33 1.52
CA ALA A 61 -3.82 -5.36 0.17
C ALA A 61 -4.94 -5.64 -0.82
N ILE A 62 -4.92 -4.93 -1.96
CA ILE A 62 -5.76 -5.24 -3.11
C ILE A 62 -4.88 -5.57 -4.31
N SER A 63 -5.33 -6.49 -5.16
CA SER A 63 -4.60 -6.83 -6.39
C SER A 63 -5.09 -5.98 -7.54
N VAL A 64 -4.18 -5.31 -8.24
CA VAL A 64 -4.48 -4.44 -9.39
C VAL A 64 -3.56 -4.82 -10.55
N ALA A 65 -4.14 -4.98 -11.72
CA ALA A 65 -3.43 -5.17 -12.97
C ALA A 65 -3.79 -4.05 -13.96
N LEU A 66 -2.77 -3.45 -14.57
CA LEU A 66 -2.91 -2.37 -15.53
C LEU A 66 -2.42 -2.80 -16.91
N PHE A 67 -3.18 -2.45 -17.94
CA PHE A 67 -2.94 -2.84 -19.32
C PHE A 67 -2.91 -1.63 -20.25
N SER A 68 -2.09 -1.70 -21.29
CA SER A 68 -2.14 -0.83 -22.47
C SER A 68 -2.20 -1.71 -23.72
N GLY A 69 -3.41 -1.90 -24.26
CA GLY A 69 -3.68 -2.93 -25.26
C GLY A 69 -3.49 -4.33 -24.67
N GLU A 70 -2.61 -5.14 -25.27
CA GLU A 70 -2.33 -6.51 -24.82
C GLU A 70 -1.13 -6.59 -23.85
N GLU A 71 -0.44 -5.48 -23.61
CA GLU A 71 0.74 -5.44 -22.75
C GLU A 71 0.41 -4.88 -21.36
N THR A 72 1.10 -5.37 -20.33
CA THR A 72 1.00 -4.79 -18.99
C THR A 72 1.74 -3.45 -18.94
N THR A 73 1.20 -2.49 -18.19
CA THR A 73 1.79 -1.16 -18.04
C THR A 73 1.87 -0.75 -16.57
N SER A 74 2.49 0.39 -16.30
CA SER A 74 2.56 0.97 -14.96
C SER A 74 1.81 2.29 -14.92
N GLY A 75 1.10 2.55 -13.82
CA GLY A 75 0.31 3.76 -13.64
C GLY A 75 0.12 4.11 -12.19
N LYS A 76 -0.35 5.33 -11.92
CA LYS A 76 -0.78 5.72 -10.58
C LYS A 76 -2.23 5.30 -10.39
N VAL A 77 -2.50 4.73 -9.23
CA VAL A 77 -3.84 4.28 -8.85
C VAL A 77 -4.16 4.89 -7.49
N ASN A 78 -5.36 5.44 -7.40
CA ASN A 78 -5.92 6.04 -6.21
C ASN A 78 -7.08 5.16 -5.71
N LEU A 79 -7.04 4.82 -4.42
CA LEU A 79 -8.07 4.07 -3.74
C LEU A 79 -8.67 4.94 -2.63
N ALA A 80 -9.96 5.26 -2.74
CA ALA A 80 -10.68 6.09 -1.79
C ALA A 80 -11.80 5.30 -1.10
N PHE A 81 -11.89 5.40 0.22
CA PHE A 81 -12.96 4.84 1.04
C PHE A 81 -13.96 5.94 1.37
N ILE A 82 -15.23 5.69 1.05
CA ILE A 82 -16.31 6.68 1.12
C ILE A 82 -17.41 6.12 2.02
N GLN A 83 -17.84 6.93 3.00
CA GLN A 83 -18.97 6.65 3.88
C GLN A 83 -19.86 7.89 3.94
N ASP A 84 -21.18 7.70 3.85
CA ASP A 84 -22.15 8.80 3.86
C ASP A 84 -21.85 9.93 2.86
N GLY A 85 -21.30 9.56 1.69
CA GLY A 85 -20.92 10.51 0.63
C GLY A 85 -19.63 11.28 0.88
N LYS A 86 -18.90 11.01 1.97
CA LYS A 86 -17.62 11.65 2.31
C LYS A 86 -16.46 10.65 2.21
N THR A 87 -15.37 11.06 1.58
CA THR A 87 -14.11 10.33 1.61
C THR A 87 -13.52 10.35 3.02
N VAL A 88 -13.38 9.18 3.63
CA VAL A 88 -12.83 9.00 5.00
C VAL A 88 -11.35 8.63 4.99
N TYR A 89 -10.88 7.96 3.94
CA TYR A 89 -9.50 7.52 3.78
C TYR A 89 -9.18 7.40 2.30
N GLU A 90 -7.94 7.70 1.92
CA GLU A 90 -7.49 7.67 0.53
C GLU A 90 -6.01 7.31 0.48
N VAL A 91 -5.63 6.44 -0.44
CA VAL A 91 -4.24 6.05 -0.68
C VAL A 91 -3.96 6.08 -2.18
N THR A 92 -2.81 6.64 -2.55
CA THR A 92 -2.35 6.66 -3.94
C THR A 92 -0.99 6.01 -4.02
N ASP A 93 -0.84 5.04 -4.92
CA ASP A 93 0.45 4.42 -5.19
C ASP A 93 0.61 4.09 -6.68
N LYS A 94 1.84 3.77 -7.07
CA LYS A 94 2.18 3.34 -8.42
C LYS A 94 2.12 1.82 -8.51
N VAL A 95 1.20 1.31 -9.32
CA VAL A 95 1.08 -0.12 -9.64
C VAL A 95 1.91 -0.40 -10.89
N GLN A 96 2.69 -1.48 -10.89
CA GLN A 96 3.54 -1.89 -12.01
C GLN A 96 3.10 -3.24 -12.57
N GLY A 97 2.49 -3.23 -13.75
CA GLY A 97 1.94 -4.43 -14.37
C GLY A 97 0.84 -5.02 -13.48
N ASN A 98 1.12 -6.20 -12.91
CA ASN A 98 0.24 -6.90 -11.98
C ASN A 98 0.87 -6.85 -10.59
N ASP A 99 0.34 -5.99 -9.72
CA ASP A 99 0.93 -5.76 -8.40
C ASP A 99 -0.16 -5.65 -7.31
N GLN A 100 0.27 -5.63 -6.06
CA GLN A 100 -0.59 -5.37 -4.92
C GLN A 100 -0.43 -3.94 -4.43
N LEU A 101 -1.56 -3.23 -4.33
CA LEU A 101 -1.62 -1.98 -3.58
C LEU A 101 -1.77 -2.34 -2.10
N LYS A 102 -0.69 -2.17 -1.34
CA LYS A 102 -0.65 -2.41 0.11
C LYS A 102 -0.81 -1.10 0.87
N PHE A 103 -1.63 -1.11 1.91
CA PHE A 103 -1.92 0.09 2.70
C PHE A 103 -2.34 -0.27 4.12
N GLU A 104 -2.07 0.64 5.05
CA GLU A 104 -2.55 0.52 6.43
C GLU A 104 -3.92 1.21 6.53
N LEU A 105 -4.97 0.42 6.72
CA LEU A 105 -6.31 0.98 6.89
C LEU A 105 -6.41 1.53 8.32
N PRO A 106 -6.71 2.83 8.52
CA PRO A 106 -6.83 3.40 9.86
C PRO A 106 -8.01 2.78 10.63
N ALA A 107 -8.10 3.08 11.92
CA ALA A 107 -9.23 2.70 12.75
C ALA A 107 -10.51 3.47 12.33
N LEU A 108 -11.19 2.95 11.31
CA LEU A 108 -12.53 3.32 10.86
C LEU A 108 -13.61 2.60 11.69
N SER A 109 -14.79 3.22 11.78
CA SER A 109 -15.97 2.59 12.37
C SER A 109 -16.42 1.37 11.58
N GLU A 110 -17.04 0.40 12.24
CA GLU A 110 -17.66 -0.72 11.54
C GLU A 110 -18.84 -0.24 10.69
N GLY A 111 -18.98 -0.79 9.48
CA GLY A 111 -20.10 -0.46 8.60
C GLY A 111 -19.85 -0.75 7.13
N ASP A 112 -20.79 -0.32 6.31
CA ASP A 112 -20.71 -0.41 4.86
C ASP A 112 -19.99 0.82 4.29
N TYR A 113 -19.04 0.58 3.39
CA TYR A 113 -18.24 1.60 2.72
C TYR A 113 -18.34 1.41 1.21
N THR A 114 -18.25 2.53 0.47
CA THR A 114 -18.02 2.50 -0.97
C THR A 114 -16.55 2.77 -1.22
N VAL A 115 -15.89 1.87 -1.94
CA VAL A 115 -14.50 2.01 -2.33
C VAL A 115 -14.44 2.41 -3.79
N ARG A 116 -13.78 3.53 -4.08
CA ARG A 116 -13.54 4.03 -5.42
C ARG A 116 -12.09 3.78 -5.82
N LEU A 117 -11.88 3.10 -6.94
CA LEU A 117 -10.58 2.92 -7.55
C LEU A 117 -10.47 3.81 -8.79
N THR A 118 -9.51 4.73 -8.81
CA THR A 118 -9.31 5.67 -9.92
C THR A 118 -7.90 5.57 -10.47
N GLY A 119 -7.78 5.47 -11.79
CA GLY A 119 -6.53 5.59 -12.54
C GLY A 119 -6.63 6.68 -13.60
N ASP A 120 -5.64 6.76 -14.48
CA ASP A 120 -5.56 7.82 -15.49
C ASP A 120 -6.77 7.84 -16.45
N SER A 121 -7.35 6.67 -16.75
CA SER A 121 -8.41 6.50 -17.75
C SER A 121 -9.68 5.81 -17.23
N PHE A 122 -9.72 5.46 -15.94
CA PHE A 122 -10.82 4.69 -15.35
C PHE A 122 -11.16 5.18 -13.94
N SER A 123 -12.42 5.01 -13.55
CA SER A 123 -12.89 5.25 -12.19
C SER A 123 -14.12 4.38 -11.94
N ASP A 124 -14.00 3.45 -11.01
CA ASP A 124 -15.07 2.52 -10.67
C ASP A 124 -15.22 2.38 -9.17
N GLU A 125 -16.42 2.00 -8.74
CA GLU A 125 -16.80 1.90 -7.35
C GLU A 125 -17.38 0.53 -7.03
N THR A 126 -17.09 0.04 -5.82
CA THR A 126 -17.71 -1.16 -5.27
C THR A 126 -18.02 -0.98 -3.79
N LYS A 127 -19.00 -1.74 -3.29
CA LYS A 127 -19.34 -1.75 -1.87
C LYS A 127 -18.54 -2.82 -1.14
N ILE A 128 -18.02 -2.45 0.02
CA ILE A 128 -17.35 -3.35 0.95
C ILE A 128 -17.90 -3.15 2.34
N LYS A 129 -17.58 -4.07 3.24
CA LYS A 129 -17.82 -3.92 4.68
C LYS A 129 -16.50 -3.76 5.41
N VAL A 130 -16.43 -2.80 6.34
CA VAL A 130 -15.32 -2.69 7.28
C VAL A 130 -15.77 -3.21 8.63
N GLU A 131 -14.97 -4.09 9.23
CA GLU A 131 -15.26 -4.72 10.52
C GLU A 131 -14.06 -4.59 11.45
N ASN A 132 -14.31 -4.48 12.76
CA ASN A 132 -13.29 -4.56 13.80
C ASN A 132 -13.28 -5.98 14.36
N LYS A 133 -12.63 -6.88 13.64
CA LYS A 133 -12.50 -8.27 14.05
C LYS A 133 -11.17 -8.52 14.74
N PHE A 134 -11.28 -8.94 15.99
CA PHE A 134 -10.20 -9.52 16.78
C PHE A 134 -10.62 -10.89 17.28
N LEU A 135 -9.62 -11.72 17.60
CA LEU A 135 -9.83 -13.04 18.17
C LEU A 135 -9.80 -12.95 19.69
N VAL A 136 -10.67 -13.70 20.34
CA VAL A 136 -10.71 -13.81 21.81
C VAL A 136 -10.55 -15.28 22.18
N PHE A 137 -9.48 -15.60 22.90
CA PHE A 137 -9.26 -16.91 23.48
C PHE A 137 -9.50 -16.84 24.99
N ALA A 138 -10.32 -17.73 25.50
CA ALA A 138 -10.52 -17.90 26.93
C ALA A 138 -9.97 -19.26 27.35
N GLU A 139 -9.09 -19.26 28.35
CA GLU A 139 -8.52 -20.48 28.89
C GLU A 139 -8.71 -20.53 30.39
N THR A 140 -8.96 -21.73 30.88
CA THR A 140 -9.16 -22.01 32.31
C THR A 140 -8.09 -22.98 32.80
N ASP A 141 -7.73 -22.91 34.08
CA ASP A 141 -6.71 -23.80 34.65
C ASP A 141 -7.11 -25.29 34.62
N LYS A 142 -8.40 -25.60 34.75
CA LYS A 142 -8.96 -26.97 34.64
C LYS A 142 -10.26 -27.01 33.83
N PRO A 143 -10.56 -28.12 33.15
CA PRO A 143 -11.86 -28.31 32.49
C PRO A 143 -13.00 -28.68 33.45
N ILE A 144 -12.71 -29.18 34.66
CA ILE A 144 -13.70 -29.66 35.64
C ILE A 144 -13.33 -29.19 37.06
N TYR A 145 -14.30 -28.64 37.79
CA TYR A 145 -14.14 -28.13 39.15
C TYR A 145 -15.06 -28.85 40.14
N LYS A 146 -14.59 -28.98 41.39
CA LYS A 146 -15.41 -29.38 42.53
C LYS A 146 -16.08 -28.16 43.16
N PRO A 147 -17.22 -28.33 43.85
CA PRO A 147 -17.85 -27.26 44.60
C PRO A 147 -16.88 -26.60 45.59
N GLY A 148 -16.90 -25.26 45.65
CA GLY A 148 -16.02 -24.45 46.51
C GLY A 148 -14.61 -24.18 45.96
N GLN A 149 -14.24 -24.74 44.81
CA GLN A 149 -12.98 -24.39 44.16
C GLN A 149 -13.07 -23.04 43.43
N THR A 150 -12.00 -22.25 43.55
CA THR A 150 -11.81 -21.05 42.72
C THR A 150 -11.37 -21.44 41.32
N MET A 151 -12.00 -20.85 40.32
CA MET A 151 -11.62 -21.00 38.90
C MET A 151 -10.66 -19.88 38.52
N HIS A 152 -9.52 -20.24 37.94
CA HIS A 152 -8.58 -19.28 37.37
C HIS A 152 -8.74 -19.29 35.86
N MET A 153 -8.87 -18.09 35.28
CA MET A 153 -9.00 -17.93 33.84
C MET A 153 -8.04 -16.87 33.33
N ARG A 154 -7.63 -17.02 32.08
CA ARG A 154 -6.99 -15.98 31.29
C ARG A 154 -7.77 -15.74 30.01
N VAL A 155 -7.78 -14.51 29.56
CA VAL A 155 -8.34 -14.11 28.27
C VAL A 155 -7.20 -13.50 27.47
N ILE A 156 -7.12 -13.87 26.19
CA ILE A 156 -6.11 -13.38 25.26
C ILE A 156 -6.84 -12.80 24.05
N THR A 157 -6.53 -11.56 23.69
CA THR A 157 -7.05 -10.88 22.50
C THR A 157 -5.97 -10.69 21.45
N LEU A 158 -6.25 -11.10 20.21
CA LEU A 158 -5.32 -11.02 19.08
C LEU A 158 -5.96 -10.28 17.91
N ASN A 159 -5.15 -9.55 17.14
CA ASN A 159 -5.58 -8.96 15.87
C ASN A 159 -5.64 -10.02 14.74
N GLY A 160 -5.98 -9.57 13.52
CA GLY A 160 -6.05 -10.43 12.33
C GLY A 160 -4.74 -11.13 11.94
N ASP A 161 -3.60 -10.55 12.33
CA ASP A 161 -2.25 -11.09 12.08
C ASP A 161 -1.78 -12.03 13.21
N LEU A 162 -2.67 -12.39 14.14
CA LEU A 162 -2.39 -13.21 15.32
C LEU A 162 -1.36 -12.57 16.28
N LEU A 163 -1.25 -11.25 16.25
CA LEU A 163 -0.43 -10.49 17.19
C LEU A 163 -1.29 -10.02 18.38
N PRO A 164 -0.70 -9.91 19.59
CA PRO A 164 -1.35 -9.31 20.74
C PRO A 164 -2.07 -8.00 20.42
N LEU A 165 -3.30 -7.86 20.92
CA LEU A 165 -4.10 -6.65 20.80
C LEU A 165 -4.74 -6.34 22.15
N THR A 166 -4.53 -5.14 22.67
CA THR A 166 -5.18 -4.67 23.90
C THR A 166 -6.64 -4.31 23.62
N GLU A 167 -7.58 -5.09 24.14
CA GLU A 167 -9.01 -4.86 23.98
C GLU A 167 -9.77 -5.05 25.30
N THR A 168 -10.89 -4.36 25.43
CA THR A 168 -11.79 -4.56 26.57
C THR A 168 -12.84 -5.60 26.23
N VAL A 169 -12.86 -6.69 26.99
CA VAL A 169 -13.75 -7.83 26.80
C VAL A 169 -14.63 -8.04 28.02
N THR A 170 -15.89 -8.44 27.80
CA THR A 170 -16.79 -8.85 28.88
C THR A 170 -16.72 -10.36 29.06
N VAL A 171 -16.33 -10.81 30.25
CA VAL A 171 -16.33 -12.21 30.66
C VAL A 171 -17.59 -12.49 31.45
N GLU A 172 -18.39 -13.45 30.98
CA GLU A 172 -19.61 -13.91 31.65
C GLU A 172 -19.54 -15.41 31.95
N VAL A 173 -19.91 -15.81 33.16
CA VAL A 173 -20.08 -17.23 33.52
C VAL A 173 -21.56 -17.50 33.67
N VAL A 174 -22.03 -18.51 32.95
CA VAL A 174 -23.41 -18.98 32.98
C VAL A 174 -23.49 -20.36 33.62
N ASP A 175 -24.53 -20.59 34.42
CA ASP A 175 -24.81 -21.92 34.95
C ASP A 175 -25.44 -22.85 33.88
N ALA A 176 -25.67 -24.11 34.22
CA ALA A 176 -26.28 -25.09 33.32
C ALA A 176 -27.73 -24.76 32.91
N LYS A 177 -28.39 -23.79 33.58
CA LYS A 177 -29.73 -23.31 33.25
C LYS A 177 -29.69 -22.01 32.42
N GLY A 178 -28.49 -21.51 32.07
CA GLY A 178 -28.29 -20.27 31.33
C GLY A 178 -28.38 -19.01 32.19
N ILE A 179 -28.38 -19.13 33.51
CA ILE A 179 -28.40 -17.99 34.42
C ILE A 179 -26.98 -17.43 34.55
N LYS A 180 -26.80 -16.13 34.34
CA LYS A 180 -25.52 -15.44 34.56
C LYS A 180 -25.21 -15.40 36.06
N VAL A 181 -24.13 -16.07 36.46
CA VAL A 181 -23.66 -16.13 37.85
C VAL A 181 -22.44 -15.24 38.11
N TYR A 182 -21.75 -14.82 37.05
CA TYR A 182 -20.62 -13.90 37.12
C TYR A 182 -20.55 -13.05 35.86
N ARG A 183 -20.15 -11.78 36.00
CA ARG A 183 -19.85 -10.87 34.90
C ARG A 183 -18.73 -9.94 35.32
N SER A 184 -17.73 -9.77 34.48
CA SER A 184 -16.67 -8.77 34.64
C SER A 184 -16.25 -8.22 33.28
N GLU A 185 -15.99 -6.92 33.19
CA GLU A 185 -15.22 -6.36 32.10
C GLU A 185 -13.74 -6.43 32.48
N VAL A 186 -12.91 -6.87 31.53
CA VAL A 186 -11.46 -7.01 31.69
C VAL A 186 -10.83 -6.40 30.45
N THR A 187 -9.85 -5.53 30.66
CA THR A 187 -8.99 -5.04 29.59
C THR A 187 -7.73 -5.88 29.58
N THR A 188 -7.39 -6.45 28.43
CA THR A 188 -6.17 -7.22 28.25
C THR A 188 -4.94 -6.30 28.23
N ASP A 189 -3.76 -6.85 28.48
CA ASP A 189 -2.52 -6.07 28.52
C ASP A 189 -1.80 -6.04 27.15
N ASP A 190 -0.55 -5.59 27.13
CA ASP A 190 0.25 -5.47 25.90
C ASP A 190 0.63 -6.85 25.30
N TYR A 191 0.40 -7.95 26.02
CA TYR A 191 0.63 -9.32 25.55
C TYR A 191 -0.66 -10.00 25.05
N GLY A 192 -1.78 -9.29 25.11
CA GLY A 192 -3.07 -9.77 24.62
C GLY A 192 -3.82 -10.59 25.65
#